data_AF-A0AAC9YR65-F1
#
_entry.id   AF-A0AAC9YR65-F1
#
_cell.length_a   1.000
_cell.length_b   1.000
_cell.length_c   1.000
_cell.angle_alpha   90.00
_cell.angle_beta   90.00
_cell.angle_gamma   90.00
#
_symmetry.space_group_name_H-M   'P 1'
#
loop_
_entity.id
_entity.type
_entity.pdbx_description
1 polymer ?
#
loop_
_entity_poly.entity_id
_entity_poly.type
_entity_poly.pdbx_seq_one_letter_code
_entity_poly.pdbx_strand_id
1 'polypeptide(L)'
;MSTKTTFKRIALVTVAAMGFGVMSVVPSTAATSADTLTLSSATASMKDSETSTATTATLAFYGALASDSMSVTAYVTSSPAGSTAVPQLTLAETSNAFVDTVAMTAAQGLVGDDLAQLAYVAPSEAVKYVSAKFKINMVASTGSQDAGVKVGTYVLTLVPAVTAGGGLKNASNATLTITVTADPLTDTVATSATSIITTSADTTVASDATVTAVKTAKTAATSAISAASNQVAYIKVTLKNASAVTTTGESYTAIVKSGPGLLGSGAITNTYATKSTLSGTADARGRAIAVAAGDAVAVYGDGSSGVSTIEIQSKAGVVLATETITFFGDATTATATVEKAVIGVSAQGADAVLVKLADAAGTNIMTTPVTFYVTSSDTTKISGNYTSQSVAYDTTEKGYLVDLTAVAAGTASITIGTKSSATATTGVNAAAVSVRVGGGATALDDIKVAFDKTSYLPGELAVISVTPVDKDGLVLADGETYTVFATGGIVAPVQLGGGSATITGTQLTGSGLGLTSGVQTFKIYMPAYQGTFTFKYTTGTFATTAKSAVAKTVSADVVAADGGAAAAAAEEATAAANDATDAALSAAEAAEAATAMAQEAVDAVAELSAQVTQLISALRAQITTLTNLVVKIQKKVKA
;
A
#
# COMPACT_ATOMS: atom_id res chain seq x y z
N MET A 1 78.94 96.77 27.74
CA MET A 1 79.01 95.34 28.10
C MET A 1 77.78 94.63 27.57
N SER A 2 78.00 93.51 26.87
CA SER A 2 77.05 92.85 25.96
C SER A 2 76.04 91.97 26.70
N THR A 3 74.75 92.29 26.58
CA THR A 3 73.58 91.63 27.19
C THR A 3 72.94 90.59 26.26
N LYS A 4 73.72 89.59 25.80
CA LYS A 4 73.24 88.56 24.84
C LYS A 4 73.58 87.10 25.21
N THR A 5 73.44 86.69 26.48
CA THR A 5 73.73 85.28 26.87
C THR A 5 72.74 84.61 27.85
N THR A 6 71.58 85.19 28.16
CA THR A 6 70.59 84.52 29.06
C THR A 6 69.38 83.93 28.30
N PHE A 7 68.96 84.48 27.15
CA PHE A 7 67.79 83.98 26.42
C PHE A 7 68.02 82.67 25.64
N LYS A 8 69.26 82.31 25.33
CA LYS A 8 69.58 81.13 24.49
C LYS A 8 69.60 79.81 25.27
N ARG A 9 69.70 79.85 26.60
CA ARG A 9 69.64 78.65 27.47
C ARG A 9 68.23 78.31 27.95
N ILE A 10 67.31 79.28 27.98
CA ILE A 10 65.89 79.02 28.29
C ILE A 10 65.18 78.41 27.07
N ALA A 11 65.49 78.86 25.85
CA ALA A 11 64.88 78.32 24.63
C ALA A 11 65.20 76.83 24.38
N LEU A 12 66.40 76.36 24.74
CA LEU A 12 66.78 74.95 24.52
C LEU A 12 66.18 73.99 25.57
N VAL A 13 65.84 74.48 26.77
CA VAL A 13 65.22 73.67 27.83
C VAL A 13 63.69 73.57 27.64
N THR A 14 63.03 74.54 27.02
CA THR A 14 61.60 74.42 26.66
C THR A 14 61.34 73.55 25.42
N VAL A 15 62.30 73.40 24.50
CA VAL A 15 62.12 72.52 23.32
C VAL A 15 62.34 71.04 23.68
N ALA A 16 63.13 70.73 24.71
CA ALA A 16 63.27 69.36 25.22
C ALA A 16 62.06 68.90 26.06
N ALA A 17 61.26 69.81 26.62
CA ALA A 17 60.05 69.48 27.37
C ALA A 17 58.79 69.36 26.49
N MET A 18 58.78 69.91 25.27
CA MET A 18 57.68 69.75 24.31
C MET A 18 57.86 68.56 23.36
N GLY A 19 58.98 67.84 23.44
CA GLY A 19 59.30 66.70 22.55
C GLY A 19 58.95 65.31 23.09
N PHE A 20 58.42 65.18 24.31
CA PHE A 20 58.12 63.89 24.96
C PHE A 20 56.63 63.60 25.20
N GLY A 21 55.74 64.39 24.58
CA GLY A 21 54.28 64.24 24.66
C GLY A 21 53.63 63.62 23.43
N VAL A 22 54.37 62.91 22.58
CA VAL A 22 53.81 62.06 21.51
C VAL A 22 53.59 60.64 22.03
N MET A 23 52.78 60.52 23.07
CA MET A 23 52.07 59.28 23.36
C MET A 23 50.71 59.40 22.71
N SER A 24 50.44 58.49 21.78
CA SER A 24 49.18 58.27 21.09
C SER A 24 47.97 58.83 21.83
N VAL A 25 47.20 59.72 21.19
CA VAL A 25 45.76 59.71 21.43
C VAL A 25 45.30 58.34 20.93
N VAL A 26 45.28 57.37 21.84
CA VAL A 26 44.29 56.31 21.78
C VAL A 26 42.97 57.06 21.64
N PRO A 27 42.17 56.86 20.59
CA PRO A 27 40.81 57.35 20.63
C PRO A 27 40.22 56.71 21.87
N SER A 28 39.93 57.51 22.89
CA SER A 28 38.96 57.13 23.90
C SER A 28 37.65 56.97 23.14
N THR A 29 37.46 55.80 22.55
CA THR A 29 36.14 55.26 22.35
C THR A 29 35.63 55.03 23.78
N ALA A 30 35.09 56.10 24.37
CA ALA A 30 34.16 55.92 25.47
C ALA A 30 33.14 54.92 24.91
N ALA A 31 33.12 53.70 25.43
CA ALA A 31 32.07 52.77 25.12
C ALA A 31 30.78 53.44 25.58
N THR A 32 30.09 54.09 24.65
CA THR A 32 28.73 54.55 24.88
C THR A 32 27.95 53.30 25.19
N SER A 33 27.39 53.22 26.40
CA SER A 33 26.55 52.08 26.80
C SER A 33 25.28 52.10 25.94
N ALA A 34 25.39 51.54 24.75
CA ALA A 34 24.38 51.59 23.72
C ALA A 34 23.24 50.62 24.06
N ASP A 35 22.02 51.03 23.73
CA ASP A 35 20.86 50.15 23.76
C ASP A 35 20.98 49.04 22.71
N THR A 36 20.43 47.86 23.05
CA THR A 36 20.42 46.67 22.20
C THR A 36 19.05 46.01 22.24
N LEU A 37 18.60 45.52 21.09
CA LEU A 37 17.48 44.60 20.96
C LEU A 37 17.99 43.36 20.24
N THR A 38 17.99 42.21 20.91
CA THR A 38 18.49 40.95 20.34
C THR A 38 17.41 39.89 20.36
N LEU A 39 17.31 39.13 19.28
CA LEU A 39 16.50 37.91 19.25
C LEU A 39 17.40 36.72 19.57
N SER A 40 16.87 35.72 20.28
CA SER A 40 17.59 34.46 20.47
C SER A 40 17.75 33.68 19.15
N SER A 41 16.90 33.94 18.16
CA SER A 41 17.01 33.47 16.77
C SER A 41 16.23 34.40 15.82
N ALA A 42 16.73 34.59 14.59
CA ALA A 42 16.02 35.36 13.56
C ALA A 42 14.89 34.57 12.87
N THR A 43 14.81 33.26 13.11
CA THR A 43 13.76 32.38 12.60
C THR A 43 13.14 31.54 13.71
N ALA A 44 11.85 31.22 13.57
CA ALA A 44 11.13 30.30 14.43
C ALA A 44 10.20 29.41 13.60
N SER A 45 9.82 28.27 14.16
CA SER A 45 8.78 27.40 13.63
C SER A 45 7.75 27.13 14.71
N MET A 46 6.49 27.04 14.32
CA MET A 46 5.40 26.63 15.21
C MET A 46 4.30 25.95 14.40
N LYS A 47 3.39 25.27 15.08
CA LYS A 47 2.16 24.76 14.49
C LYS A 47 1.04 25.78 14.60
N ASP A 48 0.01 25.64 13.78
CA ASP A 48 -1.17 26.51 13.82
C ASP A 48 -2.05 26.33 15.07
N SER A 49 -1.82 25.27 15.85
CA SER A 49 -2.41 25.05 17.19
C SER A 49 -1.60 25.68 18.34
N GLU A 50 -0.39 26.18 18.07
CA GLU A 50 0.49 26.77 19.08
C GLU A 50 0.31 28.29 19.16
N THR A 51 0.62 28.87 20.33
CA THR A 51 0.58 30.32 20.54
C THR A 51 1.93 30.94 20.84
N SER A 52 2.90 30.17 21.33
CA SER A 52 4.24 30.67 21.67
C SER A 52 5.25 30.25 20.62
N THR A 53 6.13 31.16 20.24
CA THR A 53 7.35 30.79 19.52
C THR A 53 8.44 30.38 20.50
N ALA A 54 9.43 29.61 20.04
CA ALA A 54 10.64 29.30 20.82
C ALA A 54 11.62 30.49 20.91
N THR A 55 11.36 31.59 20.18
CA THR A 55 12.23 32.76 20.12
C THR A 55 11.85 33.78 21.20
N THR A 56 12.86 34.35 21.83
CA THR A 56 12.73 35.45 22.78
C THR A 56 13.41 36.71 22.26
N ALA A 57 12.88 37.88 22.62
CA ALA A 57 13.49 39.18 22.39
C ALA A 57 14.04 39.75 23.69
N THR A 58 15.29 40.21 23.70
CA THR A 58 15.91 40.84 24.87
C THR A 58 16.21 42.30 24.55
N LEU A 59 15.57 43.20 25.28
CA LEU A 59 15.86 44.64 25.25
C LEU A 59 16.80 44.96 26.42
N ALA A 60 17.94 45.58 26.14
CA ALA A 60 18.88 45.98 27.17
C ALA A 60 19.48 47.35 26.90
N PHE A 61 19.64 48.17 27.94
CA PHE A 61 20.18 49.52 27.86
C PHE A 61 20.73 49.98 29.20
N TYR A 62 21.43 51.11 29.21
CA TYR A 62 21.91 51.75 30.42
C TYR A 62 20.99 52.90 30.82
N GLY A 63 20.41 52.85 32.02
CA GLY A 63 19.60 53.92 32.57
C GLY A 63 20.40 54.78 33.54
N ALA A 64 20.53 56.07 33.25
CA ALA A 64 21.22 57.03 34.11
C ALA A 64 20.30 57.48 35.26
N LEU A 65 19.00 57.65 34.98
CA LEU A 65 17.97 58.00 35.94
C LEU A 65 16.90 56.90 35.99
N ALA A 66 16.23 56.74 37.14
CA ALA A 66 15.11 55.81 37.27
C ALA A 66 13.88 56.19 36.43
N SER A 67 13.86 57.40 35.86
CA SER A 67 12.84 57.87 34.91
C SER A 67 13.18 57.60 33.44
N ASP A 68 14.38 57.10 33.14
CA ASP A 68 14.74 56.74 31.78
C ASP A 68 13.93 55.50 31.36
N SER A 69 13.49 55.44 30.11
CA SER A 69 12.74 54.26 29.65
C SER A 69 12.88 54.03 28.16
N MET A 70 12.80 52.76 27.79
CA MET A 70 12.72 52.30 26.41
C MET A 70 11.49 51.44 26.21
N SER A 71 11.00 51.36 24.98
CA SER A 71 9.94 50.43 24.61
C SER A 71 10.41 49.45 23.55
N VAL A 72 9.77 48.29 23.48
CA VAL A 72 9.80 47.40 22.32
C VAL A 72 8.37 47.21 21.83
N THR A 73 8.13 47.51 20.55
CA THR A 73 6.86 47.23 19.89
C THR A 73 7.04 46.14 18.85
N ALA A 74 6.21 45.10 18.88
CA ALA A 74 6.19 44.05 17.87
C ALA A 74 5.07 44.31 16.86
N TYR A 75 5.42 44.34 15.58
CA TYR A 75 4.47 44.47 14.47
C TYR A 75 4.56 43.27 13.55
N VAL A 76 3.41 42.83 13.02
CA VAL A 76 3.39 41.91 11.87
C VAL A 76 3.58 42.74 10.60
N THR A 77 4.70 42.54 9.92
CA THR A 77 5.05 43.24 8.67
C THR A 77 4.74 42.41 7.42
N SER A 78 4.59 41.10 7.56
CA SER A 78 4.03 40.22 6.53
C SER A 78 3.30 39.05 7.18
N SER A 79 2.18 38.62 6.61
CA SER A 79 1.42 37.45 7.08
C SER A 79 0.72 36.72 5.92
N PRO A 80 0.34 35.45 6.11
CA PRO A 80 -0.52 34.73 5.18
C PRO A 80 -1.86 35.43 4.98
N ALA A 81 -2.43 35.32 3.77
CA ALA A 81 -3.67 35.98 3.40
C ALA A 81 -4.83 35.65 4.35
N GLY A 82 -5.54 36.68 4.80
CA GLY A 82 -6.69 36.55 5.70
C GLY A 82 -6.33 36.10 7.12
N SER A 83 -5.07 36.17 7.54
CA SER A 83 -4.68 36.01 8.94
C SER A 83 -5.01 37.27 9.74
N THR A 84 -5.44 37.08 10.99
CA THR A 84 -5.68 38.16 11.96
C THR A 84 -4.78 38.04 13.19
N ALA A 85 -3.72 37.23 13.09
CA ALA A 85 -2.78 37.01 14.17
C ALA A 85 -2.01 38.28 14.49
N VAL A 86 -1.86 38.56 15.78
CA VAL A 86 -1.08 39.68 16.31
C VAL A 86 0.01 39.16 17.24
N PRO A 87 1.18 39.81 17.30
CA PRO A 87 2.21 39.42 18.22
C PRO A 87 1.85 39.89 19.63
N GLN A 88 2.16 39.08 20.63
CA GLN A 88 2.05 39.42 22.03
C GLN A 88 3.40 39.16 22.70
N LEU A 89 3.88 40.14 23.45
CA LEU A 89 5.08 40.03 24.26
C LEU A 89 4.67 39.58 25.65
N THR A 90 5.23 38.47 26.09
CA THR A 90 5.05 37.99 27.46
C THR A 90 6.39 38.08 28.18
N LEU A 91 6.41 38.68 29.37
CA LEU A 91 7.64 38.84 30.13
C LEU A 91 8.21 37.48 30.53
N ALA A 92 9.49 37.25 30.24
CA ALA A 92 10.18 36.03 30.60
C ALA A 92 11.09 36.25 31.82
N GLU A 93 11.95 37.26 31.74
CA GLU A 93 13.00 37.52 32.74
C GLU A 93 13.36 39.00 32.74
N THR A 94 13.79 39.52 33.89
CA THR A 94 14.31 40.89 34.03
C THR A 94 15.60 40.91 34.85
N SER A 95 16.47 41.88 34.58
CA SER A 95 17.61 42.24 35.42
C SER A 95 17.64 43.75 35.62
N ASN A 96 17.54 44.19 36.88
CA ASN A 96 17.46 45.60 37.29
C ASN A 96 16.36 46.41 36.56
N ALA A 97 15.30 45.78 36.08
CA ALA A 97 14.28 46.39 35.22
C ALA A 97 12.88 46.29 35.82
N PHE A 98 12.06 47.30 35.55
CA PHE A 98 10.60 47.23 35.62
C PHE A 98 10.01 47.24 34.21
N VAL A 99 8.85 46.59 34.05
CA VAL A 99 8.18 46.42 32.77
C VAL A 99 6.69 46.70 32.90
N ASP A 100 6.14 47.44 31.93
CA ASP A 100 4.73 47.85 31.90
C ASP A 100 4.19 47.93 30.45
N THR A 101 2.88 47.92 30.30
CA THR A 101 2.12 48.19 29.07
C THR A 101 1.94 49.68 28.80
N VAL A 102 2.22 50.55 29.78
CA VAL A 102 2.13 52.01 29.66
C VAL A 102 3.50 52.64 29.92
N ALA A 103 3.78 53.77 29.26
CA ALA A 103 5.02 54.51 29.46
C ALA A 103 5.18 54.92 30.93
N MET A 104 6.29 54.50 31.55
CA MET A 104 6.56 54.76 32.97
C MET A 104 7.17 56.15 33.17
N THR A 105 6.53 56.97 34.01
CA THR A 105 7.03 58.32 34.39
C THR A 105 7.64 58.36 35.80
N ALA A 106 7.62 57.24 36.53
CA ALA A 106 8.24 57.04 37.85
C ALA A 106 8.48 55.54 38.10
N ALA A 107 9.30 55.18 39.11
CA ALA A 107 9.54 53.79 39.50
C ALA A 107 8.24 53.12 39.98
N GLN A 108 7.70 52.21 39.17
CA GLN A 108 6.45 51.48 39.42
C GLN A 108 6.73 49.96 39.47
N GLY A 109 5.87 49.22 40.17
CA GLY A 109 5.99 47.75 40.30
C GLY A 109 5.73 46.99 38.99
N LEU A 110 6.10 45.71 38.98
CA LEU A 110 5.94 44.80 37.84
C LEU A 110 4.47 44.70 37.38
N VAL A 111 4.21 44.90 36.08
CA VAL A 111 2.96 44.47 35.45
C VAL A 111 3.08 43.00 35.04
N GLY A 112 1.95 42.28 35.16
CA GLY A 112 1.85 40.84 34.95
C GLY A 112 2.26 40.38 33.55
N ASP A 113 2.33 39.07 33.39
CA ASP A 113 3.11 38.38 32.36
C ASP A 113 2.78 38.76 30.90
N ASP A 114 1.59 39.31 30.58
CA ASP A 114 1.14 39.57 29.19
C ASP A 114 1.06 41.07 28.83
N LEU A 115 1.91 41.53 27.90
CA LEU A 115 2.14 42.95 27.59
C LEU A 115 1.60 43.39 26.22
N ALA A 116 0.70 42.61 25.61
CA ALA A 116 0.19 42.87 24.25
C ALA A 116 1.34 43.11 23.23
N GLN A 117 1.17 44.00 22.25
CA GLN A 117 2.21 44.28 21.24
C GLN A 117 3.34 45.19 21.73
N LEU A 118 3.21 45.82 22.91
CA LEU A 118 4.04 46.93 23.36
C LEU A 118 4.46 46.77 24.81
N ALA A 119 5.76 46.66 25.05
CA ALA A 119 6.34 46.64 26.38
C ALA A 119 7.22 47.87 26.59
N TYR A 120 7.04 48.55 27.71
CA TYR A 120 7.92 49.59 28.23
C TYR A 120 8.83 49.00 29.30
N VAL A 121 10.10 49.39 29.29
CA VAL A 121 11.15 48.90 30.18
C VAL A 121 11.86 50.10 30.79
N ALA A 122 11.90 50.15 32.12
CA ALA A 122 12.57 51.20 32.89
C ALA A 122 13.58 50.59 33.89
N PRO A 123 14.62 51.32 34.29
CA PRO A 123 15.51 50.92 35.37
C PRO A 123 14.77 50.84 36.70
N SER A 124 15.11 49.83 37.50
CA SER A 124 14.64 49.71 38.88
C SER A 124 15.20 50.81 39.81
N GLU A 125 16.38 51.32 39.48
CA GLU A 125 17.07 52.42 40.17
C GLU A 125 17.94 53.19 39.16
N ALA A 126 18.40 54.39 39.53
CA ALA A 126 19.35 55.15 38.74
C ALA A 126 20.70 54.42 38.59
N VAL A 127 21.40 54.66 37.47
CA VAL A 127 22.76 54.15 37.19
C VAL A 127 22.81 52.62 37.14
N LYS A 128 21.97 51.99 36.31
CA LYS A 128 21.91 50.53 36.14
C LYS A 128 21.97 50.11 34.68
N TYR A 129 22.57 48.94 34.44
CA TYR A 129 22.34 48.20 33.20
C TYR A 129 21.06 47.39 33.35
N VAL A 130 20.11 47.66 32.46
CA VAL A 130 18.74 47.17 32.47
C VAL A 130 18.61 46.12 31.37
N SER A 131 17.95 45.01 31.68
CA SER A 131 17.59 44.00 30.67
C SER A 131 16.21 43.42 30.94
N ALA A 132 15.40 43.28 29.89
CA ALA A 132 14.12 42.57 29.92
C ALA A 132 14.05 41.62 28.73
N LYS A 133 13.76 40.35 29.01
CA LYS A 133 13.56 39.30 28.01
C LYS A 133 12.06 39.00 27.88
N PHE A 134 11.59 38.93 26.65
CA PHE A 134 10.20 38.68 26.27
C PHE A 134 10.09 37.40 25.45
N LYS A 135 9.14 36.54 25.78
CA LYS A 135 8.63 35.52 24.85
C LYS A 135 7.77 36.21 23.80
N ILE A 136 7.84 35.70 22.57
CA ILE A 136 7.05 36.21 21.46
C ILE A 136 5.95 35.17 21.18
N ASN A 137 4.71 35.56 21.47
CA ASN A 137 3.51 34.80 21.20
C ASN A 137 2.79 35.37 19.98
N MET A 138 1.98 34.54 19.31
CA MET A 138 1.12 34.90 18.20
C MET A 138 -0.31 34.51 18.58
N VAL A 139 -1.17 35.51 18.78
CA VAL A 139 -2.54 35.33 19.30
C VAL A 139 -3.58 35.97 18.39
N ALA A 140 -4.85 35.62 18.57
CA ALA A 140 -5.95 36.28 17.85
C ALA A 140 -6.12 37.75 18.29
N SER A 141 -6.55 38.63 17.37
CA SER A 141 -6.66 40.08 17.61
C SER A 141 -7.66 40.50 18.70
N THR A 142 -8.45 39.60 19.27
CA THR A 142 -9.50 39.86 20.27
C THR A 142 -9.03 39.69 21.72
N GLY A 143 -7.73 39.55 21.97
CA GLY A 143 -7.19 39.36 23.33
C GLY A 143 -7.46 37.97 23.92
N SER A 144 -7.77 36.99 23.07
CA SER A 144 -7.90 35.58 23.44
C SER A 144 -6.53 34.91 23.37
N GLN A 145 -6.17 34.09 24.35
CA GLN A 145 -4.94 33.27 24.37
C GLN A 145 -4.98 32.08 23.39
N ASP A 146 -5.89 32.12 22.41
CA ASP A 146 -6.08 31.08 21.40
C ASP A 146 -5.13 31.31 20.22
N ALA A 147 -4.69 30.21 19.59
CA ALA A 147 -3.86 30.27 18.39
C ALA A 147 -4.64 30.93 17.24
N GLY A 148 -4.27 32.18 16.93
CA GLY A 148 -4.88 32.96 15.85
C GLY A 148 -4.14 32.84 14.51
N VAL A 149 -3.17 31.92 14.42
CA VAL A 149 -2.25 31.78 13.29
C VAL A 149 -2.79 30.81 12.23
N LYS A 150 -2.68 31.21 10.96
CA LYS A 150 -2.85 30.34 9.79
C LYS A 150 -1.51 29.81 9.30
N VAL A 151 -1.51 28.63 8.68
CA VAL A 151 -0.36 28.05 7.98
C VAL A 151 0.27 29.03 7.00
N GLY A 152 1.60 29.10 7.01
CA GLY A 152 2.40 29.97 6.14
C GLY A 152 3.44 30.78 6.93
N THR A 153 4.06 31.73 6.25
CA THR A 153 5.16 32.51 6.81
C THR A 153 4.69 33.86 7.34
N TYR A 154 5.07 34.17 8.59
CA TYR A 154 4.90 35.49 9.20
C TYR A 154 6.26 36.15 9.31
N VAL A 155 6.28 37.46 9.09
CA VAL A 155 7.44 38.30 9.37
C VAL A 155 7.03 39.32 10.41
N LEU A 156 7.72 39.32 11.55
CA LEU A 156 7.55 40.27 12.63
C LEU A 156 8.72 41.23 12.63
N THR A 157 8.44 42.50 12.87
CA THR A 157 9.45 43.52 13.10
C THR A 157 9.28 44.07 14.50
N LEU A 158 10.30 43.88 15.34
CA LEU A 158 10.37 44.42 16.67
C LEU A 158 11.16 45.73 16.62
N VAL A 159 10.52 46.80 17.05
CA VAL A 159 11.03 48.16 16.97
C VAL A 159 11.33 48.64 18.39
N PRO A 160 12.61 48.82 18.77
CA PRO A 160 12.94 49.48 20.02
C PRO A 160 12.74 51.00 19.87
N ALA A 161 12.39 51.70 20.93
CA ALA A 161 12.35 53.16 20.94
C ALA A 161 12.77 53.71 22.30
N VAL A 162 13.40 54.87 22.31
CA VAL A 162 13.63 55.63 23.54
C VAL A 162 12.33 56.36 23.87
N THR A 163 11.78 56.11 25.05
CA THR A 163 10.49 56.67 25.50
C THR A 163 10.69 57.84 26.46
N ALA A 164 11.71 57.79 27.32
CA ALA A 164 12.10 58.88 28.21
C ALA A 164 13.61 58.83 28.53
N GLY A 165 14.19 59.98 28.88
CA GLY A 165 15.64 60.15 29.06
C GLY A 165 16.32 60.40 27.72
N GLY A 166 16.85 61.60 27.48
CA GLY A 166 17.24 62.15 26.17
C GLY A 166 18.42 61.48 25.42
N GLY A 167 18.57 60.16 25.52
CA GLY A 167 19.51 59.36 24.74
C GLY A 167 19.06 59.15 23.29
N LEU A 168 20.02 58.82 22.41
CA LEU A 168 19.76 58.47 21.01
C LEU A 168 19.50 56.96 20.91
N LYS A 169 18.47 56.57 20.14
CA LYS A 169 18.21 55.16 19.79
C LYS A 169 19.39 54.59 18.98
N ASN A 170 20.09 53.60 19.52
CA ASN A 170 21.17 52.88 18.83
C ASN A 170 20.76 51.47 18.39
N ALA A 171 19.79 50.83 19.05
CA ALA A 171 19.33 49.50 18.68
C ALA A 171 18.62 49.51 17.31
N SER A 172 19.03 48.61 16.41
CA SER A 172 18.32 48.37 15.14
C SER A 172 17.01 47.61 15.37
N ASN A 173 16.08 47.70 14.42
CA ASN A 173 14.88 46.88 14.44
C ASN A 173 15.28 45.41 14.24
N ALA A 174 14.69 44.51 15.01
CA ALA A 174 14.90 43.08 14.84
C ALA A 174 13.79 42.48 13.97
N THR A 175 14.16 41.59 13.05
CA THR A 175 13.19 40.90 12.19
C THR A 175 13.17 39.42 12.55
N LEU A 176 11.99 38.89 12.84
CA LEU A 176 11.74 37.48 13.12
C LEU A 176 10.87 36.89 12.02
N THR A 177 11.33 35.82 11.39
CA THR A 177 10.52 35.05 10.43
C THR A 177 9.99 33.78 11.10
N ILE A 178 8.67 33.63 11.17
CA ILE A 178 8.01 32.46 11.74
C ILE A 178 7.41 31.63 10.61
N THR A 179 7.75 30.34 10.56
CA THR A 179 7.09 29.39 9.67
C THR A 179 6.04 28.62 10.46
N VAL A 180 4.76 28.80 10.10
CA VAL A 180 3.64 28.07 10.69
C VAL A 180 3.27 26.91 9.78
N THR A 181 3.30 25.69 10.31
CA THR A 181 2.85 24.46 9.62
C THR A 181 1.52 23.99 10.19
N ALA A 182 0.73 23.26 9.39
CA ALA A 182 -0.52 22.66 9.87
C ALA A 182 -0.24 21.66 11.00
N ASP A 183 -1.03 21.68 12.07
CA ASP A 183 -1.00 20.65 13.09
C ASP A 183 -1.82 19.44 12.64
N PRO A 184 -1.20 18.28 12.39
CA PRO A 184 -1.93 17.08 11.99
C PRO A 184 -2.91 16.57 13.06
N LEU A 185 -2.86 17.05 14.31
CA LEU A 185 -3.85 16.71 15.34
C LEU A 185 -5.19 17.46 15.17
N THR A 186 -5.19 18.58 14.44
CA THR A 186 -6.39 19.39 14.20
C THR A 186 -6.99 19.16 12.82
N ASP A 187 -6.26 18.51 11.93
CA ASP A 187 -6.75 18.09 10.61
C ASP A 187 -7.74 16.92 10.75
N THR A 188 -8.99 17.23 10.48
CA THR A 188 -10.09 16.27 10.53
C THR A 188 -10.25 15.47 9.25
N VAL A 189 -9.66 15.90 8.12
CA VAL A 189 -9.94 15.30 6.81
C VAL A 189 -9.33 13.91 6.69
N ALA A 190 -10.17 12.88 6.68
CA ALA A 190 -9.72 11.51 6.45
C ALA A 190 -9.29 11.30 4.98
N THR A 191 -8.07 10.81 4.78
CA THR A 191 -7.51 10.43 3.46
C THR A 191 -7.26 8.93 3.34
N SER A 192 -7.25 8.21 4.46
CA SER A 192 -7.16 6.75 4.52
C SER A 192 -7.90 6.22 5.75
N ALA A 193 -8.09 4.90 5.82
CA ALA A 193 -8.60 4.25 7.02
C ALA A 193 -7.82 2.97 7.31
N THR A 194 -7.59 2.68 8.58
CA THR A 194 -7.35 1.31 9.01
C THR A 194 -8.70 0.65 9.19
N SER A 195 -9.04 -0.26 8.29
CA SER A 195 -10.23 -1.08 8.34
C SER A 195 -9.80 -2.51 8.68
N ILE A 196 -10.54 -3.16 9.59
CA ILE A 196 -10.26 -4.52 10.04
C ILE A 196 -11.55 -5.32 10.08
N ILE A 197 -11.68 -6.36 9.25
CA ILE A 197 -12.82 -7.28 9.30
C ILE A 197 -12.55 -8.47 10.24
N THR A 198 -13.50 -8.76 11.13
CA THR A 198 -13.45 -9.90 12.06
C THR A 198 -14.78 -10.65 12.08
N THR A 199 -14.77 -11.90 12.56
CA THR A 199 -16.02 -12.65 12.81
C THR A 199 -16.82 -11.98 13.94
N SER A 200 -18.12 -12.24 14.01
CA SER A 200 -18.97 -11.69 15.09
C SER A 200 -18.59 -12.14 16.51
N ALA A 201 -17.84 -13.24 16.63
CA ALA A 201 -17.30 -13.74 17.91
C ALA A 201 -15.97 -13.06 18.32
N ASP A 202 -15.26 -12.45 17.37
CA ASP A 202 -13.92 -11.90 17.60
C ASP A 202 -13.94 -10.37 17.66
N THR A 203 -13.97 -9.86 18.89
CA THR A 203 -13.93 -8.42 19.17
C THR A 203 -12.52 -7.90 19.46
N THR A 204 -11.51 -8.76 19.53
CA THR A 204 -10.20 -8.43 20.12
C THR A 204 -9.05 -8.38 19.11
N VAL A 205 -9.18 -9.07 17.97
CA VAL A 205 -8.11 -9.10 16.96
C VAL A 205 -7.97 -7.75 16.24
N ALA A 206 -6.72 -7.41 15.91
CA ALA A 206 -6.28 -6.15 15.31
C ALA A 206 -5.73 -6.33 13.87
N SER A 207 -6.06 -7.43 13.22
CA SER A 207 -5.70 -7.78 11.84
C SER A 207 -6.89 -8.38 11.11
N ASP A 208 -6.89 -8.28 9.79
CA ASP A 208 -7.97 -8.88 8.99
C ASP A 208 -8.04 -10.39 9.15
N ALA A 209 -9.26 -10.87 9.28
CA ALA A 209 -9.59 -12.28 9.21
C ALA A 209 -10.18 -12.60 7.82
N THR A 210 -9.91 -13.80 7.32
CA THR A 210 -10.72 -14.36 6.23
C THR A 210 -12.08 -14.72 6.79
N VAL A 211 -13.11 -13.90 6.53
CA VAL A 211 -14.46 -14.15 7.02
C VAL A 211 -15.33 -14.80 5.95
N THR A 212 -15.99 -15.89 6.33
CA THR A 212 -17.03 -16.53 5.52
C THR A 212 -18.25 -16.80 6.38
N ALA A 213 -19.44 -16.81 5.77
CA ALA A 213 -20.68 -16.96 6.51
C ALA A 213 -21.79 -17.62 5.67
N VAL A 214 -22.73 -18.26 6.36
CA VAL A 214 -23.96 -18.73 5.72
C VAL A 214 -24.79 -17.52 5.28
N LYS A 215 -25.35 -17.59 4.08
CA LYS A 215 -26.10 -16.49 3.43
C LYS A 215 -27.39 -16.08 4.13
N THR A 216 -27.84 -16.82 5.15
CA THR A 216 -29.18 -16.70 5.72
C THR A 216 -29.55 -15.26 6.03
N ALA A 217 -30.56 -14.75 5.30
CA ALA A 217 -31.23 -13.50 5.66
C ALA A 217 -32.12 -13.75 6.87
N LYS A 218 -31.93 -13.00 7.95
CA LYS A 218 -32.94 -12.95 9.00
C LYS A 218 -33.03 -11.52 9.51
N THR A 219 -34.02 -10.81 8.98
CA THR A 219 -34.46 -9.52 9.49
C THR A 219 -35.00 -9.71 10.91
N ALA A 220 -34.63 -8.81 11.82
CA ALA A 220 -35.27 -8.77 13.12
C ALA A 220 -36.75 -8.41 12.93
N ALA A 221 -37.65 -9.38 13.15
CA ALA A 221 -39.06 -9.05 13.36
C ALA A 221 -39.14 -8.22 14.65
N THR A 222 -39.80 -7.07 14.56
CA THR A 222 -39.82 -5.93 15.49
C THR A 222 -40.27 -6.23 16.95
N SER A 223 -40.43 -7.48 17.38
CA SER A 223 -40.97 -7.79 18.72
C SER A 223 -40.48 -9.08 19.40
N ALA A 224 -39.52 -9.82 18.85
CA ALA A 224 -38.98 -11.02 19.51
C ALA A 224 -37.45 -11.07 19.43
N ILE A 225 -36.80 -10.17 20.17
CA ILE A 225 -35.35 -10.18 20.38
C ILE A 225 -35.05 -11.06 21.59
N SER A 226 -34.74 -12.32 21.34
CA SER A 226 -34.10 -13.18 22.33
C SER A 226 -33.05 -14.06 21.62
N ALA A 227 -31.78 -13.68 21.81
CA ALA A 227 -30.58 -14.53 21.83
C ALA A 227 -29.87 -15.00 20.53
N ALA A 228 -30.15 -14.46 19.34
CA ALA A 228 -29.24 -14.69 18.19
C ALA A 228 -29.10 -13.45 17.32
N SER A 229 -27.94 -12.78 17.41
CA SER A 229 -27.52 -11.81 16.40
C SER A 229 -27.27 -12.55 15.10
N ASN A 230 -27.99 -12.20 14.03
CA ASN A 230 -27.71 -12.71 12.69
C ASN A 230 -26.51 -12.00 12.04
N GLN A 231 -25.80 -11.20 12.84
CA GLN A 231 -24.55 -10.59 12.46
C GLN A 231 -23.48 -11.67 12.29
N VAL A 232 -22.78 -11.60 11.16
CA VAL A 232 -21.74 -12.57 10.82
C VAL A 232 -20.33 -11.99 10.94
N ALA A 233 -20.20 -10.66 10.87
CA ALA A 233 -18.92 -9.97 10.96
C ALA A 233 -19.04 -8.55 11.53
N TYR A 234 -17.91 -8.05 12.00
CA TYR A 234 -17.67 -6.64 12.28
C TYR A 234 -16.57 -6.10 11.37
N ILE A 235 -16.70 -4.84 10.96
CA ILE A 235 -15.59 -4.07 10.38
C ILE A 235 -15.29 -2.92 11.33
N LYS A 236 -14.08 -2.94 11.90
CA LYS A 236 -13.57 -1.89 12.79
C LYS A 236 -12.84 -0.86 11.94
N VAL A 237 -13.22 0.41 12.05
CA VAL A 237 -12.68 1.47 11.20
C VAL A 237 -12.05 2.55 12.05
N THR A 238 -10.79 2.88 11.75
CA THR A 238 -10.07 4.03 12.30
C THR A 238 -9.63 4.92 11.15
N LEU A 239 -10.26 6.10 11.05
CA LEU A 239 -9.96 7.09 10.02
C LEU A 239 -8.62 7.78 10.29
N LYS A 240 -7.85 8.05 9.23
CA LYS A 240 -6.54 8.68 9.28
C LYS A 240 -6.44 9.82 8.27
N ASN A 241 -5.84 10.92 8.67
CA ASN A 241 -5.51 12.01 7.76
C ASN A 241 -4.25 11.72 6.95
N ALA A 242 -3.82 12.69 6.13
CA ALA A 242 -2.67 12.55 5.25
C ALA A 242 -1.34 12.30 6.00
N SER A 243 -1.28 12.69 7.28
CA SER A 243 -0.12 12.45 8.16
C SER A 243 -0.24 11.15 8.95
N ALA A 244 -1.21 10.27 8.61
CA ALA A 244 -1.53 9.02 9.29
C ALA A 244 -1.97 9.18 10.77
N VAL A 245 -2.37 10.39 11.17
CA VAL A 245 -2.91 10.68 12.50
C VAL A 245 -4.40 10.34 12.51
N THR A 246 -4.88 9.76 13.61
CA THR A 246 -6.30 9.40 13.77
C THR A 246 -7.17 10.66 13.83
N THR A 247 -8.19 10.74 13.00
CA THR A 247 -9.13 11.88 13.01
C THR A 247 -10.18 11.66 14.10
N THR A 248 -10.59 12.73 14.79
CA THR A 248 -11.62 12.65 15.83
C THR A 248 -12.94 13.23 15.31
N GLY A 249 -14.05 12.51 15.54
CA GLY A 249 -15.40 13.02 15.28
C GLY A 249 -15.92 12.93 13.83
N GLU A 250 -15.17 12.37 12.88
CA GLU A 250 -15.67 12.19 11.51
C GLU A 250 -16.57 10.96 11.35
N SER A 251 -17.76 11.15 10.77
CA SER A 251 -18.60 10.06 10.27
C SER A 251 -18.11 9.60 8.90
N TYR A 252 -18.22 8.31 8.61
CA TYR A 252 -17.91 7.73 7.30
C TYR A 252 -19.11 7.00 6.70
N THR A 253 -19.02 6.64 5.43
CA THR A 253 -20.03 5.83 4.74
C THR A 253 -19.48 4.43 4.50
N ALA A 254 -20.21 3.40 4.89
CA ALA A 254 -19.91 2.02 4.52
C ALA A 254 -20.87 1.57 3.42
N ILE A 255 -20.37 0.99 2.33
CA ILE A 255 -21.16 0.63 1.16
C ILE A 255 -20.80 -0.78 0.68
N VAL A 256 -21.80 -1.64 0.49
CA VAL A 256 -21.66 -2.88 -0.27
C VAL A 256 -21.56 -2.53 -1.75
N LYS A 257 -20.34 -2.42 -2.24
CA LYS A 257 -20.02 -2.05 -3.62
C LYS A 257 -20.54 -3.08 -4.62
N SER A 258 -20.33 -4.36 -4.29
CA SER A 258 -20.73 -5.51 -5.10
C SER A 258 -20.96 -6.72 -4.23
N GLY A 259 -21.74 -7.68 -4.74
CA GLY A 259 -22.05 -8.92 -4.02
C GLY A 259 -23.18 -8.78 -2.99
N PRO A 260 -23.42 -9.87 -2.25
CA PRO A 260 -24.51 -9.99 -1.28
C PRO A 260 -24.21 -9.28 0.04
N GLY A 261 -25.26 -9.05 0.83
CA GLY A 261 -25.16 -8.67 2.23
C GLY A 261 -25.77 -7.31 2.56
N LEU A 262 -26.02 -7.11 3.86
CA LEU A 262 -26.54 -5.87 4.44
C LEU A 262 -25.59 -5.37 5.53
N LEU A 263 -25.64 -4.06 5.76
CA LEU A 263 -24.82 -3.37 6.73
C LEU A 263 -25.68 -2.76 7.84
N GLY A 264 -25.15 -2.78 9.05
CA GLY A 264 -25.62 -2.05 10.23
C GLY A 264 -24.47 -1.28 10.87
N SER A 265 -24.76 -0.46 11.87
CA SER A 265 -23.73 0.31 12.59
C SER A 265 -24.04 0.41 14.06
N GLY A 266 -23.03 0.25 14.91
CA GLY A 266 -23.15 0.46 16.35
C GLY A 266 -21.87 0.08 17.09
N ALA A 267 -21.89 0.22 18.42
CA ALA A 267 -20.80 -0.20 19.28
C ALA A 267 -20.52 -1.72 19.15
N ILE A 268 -19.26 -2.10 19.21
CA ILE A 268 -18.83 -3.50 19.25
C ILE A 268 -19.23 -4.09 20.61
N THR A 269 -20.38 -4.74 20.66
CA THR A 269 -20.85 -5.44 21.86
C THR A 269 -21.20 -6.88 21.51
N ASN A 270 -20.71 -7.82 22.31
CA ASN A 270 -21.07 -9.24 22.21
C ASN A 270 -22.45 -9.55 22.83
N THR A 271 -23.10 -8.54 23.42
CA THR A 271 -24.35 -8.66 24.16
C THR A 271 -25.41 -7.80 23.49
N TYR A 272 -26.51 -8.44 23.08
CA TYR A 272 -27.74 -7.76 22.66
C TYR A 272 -28.26 -6.89 23.82
N ALA A 273 -27.99 -5.59 23.78
CA ALA A 273 -28.67 -4.65 24.66
C ALA A 273 -29.83 -4.03 23.87
N THR A 274 -31.06 -4.39 24.22
CA THR A 274 -32.23 -3.59 23.85
C THR A 274 -32.04 -2.19 24.40
N LYS A 275 -31.68 -1.22 23.56
CA LYS A 275 -31.58 0.17 23.98
C LYS A 275 -32.78 0.96 23.47
N SER A 276 -33.60 1.39 24.42
CA SER A 276 -34.62 2.41 24.22
C SER A 276 -33.98 3.63 23.54
N THR A 277 -34.56 4.01 22.40
CA THR A 277 -34.50 5.34 21.78
C THR A 277 -33.08 5.92 21.57
N LEU A 278 -32.61 5.83 20.31
CA LEU A 278 -31.63 6.68 19.63
C LEU A 278 -30.12 6.33 19.56
N SER A 279 -29.60 5.26 20.16
CA SER A 279 -28.22 4.80 19.87
C SER A 279 -27.93 3.48 20.57
N GLY A 280 -27.99 2.33 19.88
CA GLY A 280 -27.59 1.07 20.52
C GLY A 280 -27.91 -0.27 19.88
N THR A 281 -28.27 -0.39 18.60
CA THR A 281 -28.38 -1.73 17.99
C THR A 281 -27.84 -1.68 16.57
N ALA A 282 -26.86 -2.55 16.28
CA ALA A 282 -26.21 -2.61 14.98
C ALA A 282 -27.07 -3.33 13.92
N ASP A 283 -28.40 -3.21 14.00
CA ASP A 283 -29.35 -3.90 13.13
C ASP A 283 -29.03 -3.66 11.64
N ALA A 284 -29.42 -4.60 10.79
CA ALA A 284 -29.30 -4.42 9.34
C ALA A 284 -30.14 -3.22 8.88
N ARG A 285 -29.48 -2.19 8.32
CA ARG A 285 -30.08 -0.93 7.87
C ARG A 285 -30.16 -0.83 6.35
N GLY A 286 -29.20 -1.39 5.62
CA GLY A 286 -29.19 -1.34 4.16
C GLY A 286 -27.82 -1.66 3.56
N ARG A 287 -27.65 -1.42 2.27
CA ARG A 287 -26.39 -1.67 1.54
C ARG A 287 -25.45 -0.46 1.52
N ALA A 288 -25.92 0.70 1.95
CA ALA A 288 -25.11 1.90 2.13
C ALA A 288 -25.58 2.60 3.41
N ILE A 289 -24.69 2.83 4.36
CA ILE A 289 -25.03 3.39 5.66
C ILE A 289 -24.02 4.47 6.08
N ALA A 290 -24.50 5.50 6.76
CA ALA A 290 -23.66 6.42 7.51
C ALA A 290 -23.35 5.82 8.88
N VAL A 291 -22.07 5.85 9.26
CA VAL A 291 -21.53 5.29 10.50
C VAL A 291 -20.95 6.41 11.35
N ALA A 292 -21.36 6.49 12.60
CA ALA A 292 -20.87 7.49 13.53
C ALA A 292 -19.42 7.18 13.95
N ALA A 293 -18.65 8.21 14.30
CA ALA A 293 -17.31 8.04 14.83
C ALA A 293 -17.35 7.14 16.08
N GLY A 294 -16.50 6.11 16.11
CA GLY A 294 -16.43 5.13 17.21
C GLY A 294 -17.36 3.92 17.06
N ASP A 295 -18.32 3.92 16.12
CA ASP A 295 -19.11 2.75 15.79
C ASP A 295 -18.38 1.85 14.79
N ALA A 296 -18.61 0.53 14.91
CA ALA A 296 -18.21 -0.45 13.91
C ALA A 296 -19.32 -0.69 12.89
N VAL A 297 -18.93 -1.21 11.73
CA VAL A 297 -19.89 -1.73 10.74
C VAL A 297 -20.23 -3.16 11.13
N ALA A 298 -21.52 -3.47 11.23
CA ALA A 298 -22.01 -4.83 11.36
C ALA A 298 -22.40 -5.37 9.98
N VAL A 299 -22.05 -6.61 9.67
CA VAL A 299 -22.34 -7.24 8.38
C VAL A 299 -23.28 -8.42 8.56
N TYR A 300 -24.25 -8.53 7.66
CA TYR A 300 -25.34 -9.51 7.67
C TYR A 300 -25.50 -10.18 6.31
N GLY A 301 -25.92 -11.45 6.31
CA GLY A 301 -26.40 -12.10 5.09
C GLY A 301 -27.74 -11.55 4.62
N ASP A 302 -27.95 -11.51 3.30
CA ASP A 302 -29.18 -11.03 2.66
C ASP A 302 -29.97 -12.14 1.94
N GLY A 303 -29.58 -13.41 2.14
CA GLY A 303 -30.17 -14.58 1.50
C GLY A 303 -29.48 -14.99 0.21
N SER A 304 -28.56 -14.16 -0.29
CA SER A 304 -27.80 -14.39 -1.51
C SER A 304 -26.37 -14.82 -1.22
N SER A 305 -25.81 -15.61 -2.13
CA SER A 305 -24.44 -16.10 -2.05
C SER A 305 -23.49 -15.28 -2.93
N GLY A 306 -22.21 -15.32 -2.62
CA GLY A 306 -21.14 -14.68 -3.36
C GLY A 306 -20.16 -13.92 -2.47
N VAL A 307 -19.12 -13.37 -3.10
CA VAL A 307 -18.17 -12.48 -2.43
C VAL A 307 -18.77 -11.08 -2.36
N SER A 308 -18.92 -10.56 -1.15
CA SER A 308 -19.27 -9.18 -0.86
C SER A 308 -18.01 -8.32 -0.81
N THR A 309 -18.03 -7.19 -1.49
CA THR A 309 -16.99 -6.16 -1.40
C THR A 309 -17.58 -4.93 -0.73
N ILE A 310 -17.02 -4.53 0.41
CA ILE A 310 -17.52 -3.43 1.22
C ILE A 310 -16.48 -2.31 1.21
N GLU A 311 -16.86 -1.13 0.72
CA GLU A 311 -16.02 0.06 0.73
C GLU A 311 -16.33 0.92 1.95
N ILE A 312 -15.28 1.37 2.62
CA ILE A 312 -15.33 2.43 3.63
C ILE A 312 -14.95 3.72 2.91
N GLN A 313 -15.87 4.68 2.86
CA GLN A 313 -15.71 5.93 2.14
C GLN A 313 -15.79 7.12 3.09
N SER A 314 -15.06 8.19 2.76
CA SER A 314 -15.22 9.49 3.42
C SER A 314 -16.65 10.02 3.20
N LYS A 315 -17.03 11.05 3.95
CA LYS A 315 -18.31 11.75 3.74
C LYS A 315 -18.44 12.33 2.32
N ALA A 316 -17.33 12.60 1.64
CA ALA A 316 -17.29 13.09 0.26
C ALA A 316 -17.29 11.96 -0.80
N GLY A 317 -17.37 10.69 -0.39
CA GLY A 317 -17.41 9.53 -1.31
C GLY A 317 -16.05 9.03 -1.79
N VAL A 318 -14.95 9.44 -1.15
CA VAL A 318 -13.59 8.92 -1.45
C VAL A 318 -13.42 7.57 -0.77
N VAL A 319 -13.02 6.52 -1.49
CA VAL A 319 -12.72 5.21 -0.90
C VAL A 319 -11.46 5.28 -0.04
N LEU A 320 -11.60 4.94 1.24
CA LEU A 320 -10.54 4.99 2.25
C LEU A 320 -9.99 3.60 2.59
N ALA A 321 -10.82 2.56 2.49
CA ALA A 321 -10.47 1.16 2.67
C ALA A 321 -11.54 0.24 2.04
N THR A 322 -11.18 -1.02 1.81
CA THR A 322 -12.07 -2.03 1.23
C THR A 322 -11.93 -3.35 1.98
N GLU A 323 -13.06 -3.96 2.31
CA GLU A 323 -13.15 -5.28 2.95
C GLU A 323 -13.87 -6.30 2.09
N THR A 324 -13.62 -7.58 2.36
CA THR A 324 -14.33 -8.67 1.69
C THR A 324 -14.82 -9.73 2.66
N ILE A 325 -16.00 -10.29 2.36
CA ILE A 325 -16.59 -11.43 3.08
C ILE A 325 -17.30 -12.32 2.07
N THR A 326 -17.21 -13.65 2.24
CA THR A 326 -17.90 -14.59 1.36
C THR A 326 -19.15 -15.16 2.03
N PHE A 327 -20.31 -15.00 1.38
CA PHE A 327 -21.57 -15.62 1.79
C PHE A 327 -21.86 -16.85 0.95
N PHE A 328 -22.22 -17.97 1.57
CA PHE A 328 -22.55 -19.20 0.85
C PHE A 328 -23.87 -19.82 1.34
N GLY A 329 -24.53 -20.57 0.47
CA GLY A 329 -25.73 -21.34 0.77
C GLY A 329 -25.43 -22.80 1.06
N ASP A 330 -26.49 -23.61 1.06
CA ASP A 330 -26.35 -25.06 1.12
C ASP A 330 -25.63 -25.60 -0.12
N ALA A 331 -24.87 -26.68 0.07
CA ALA A 331 -24.16 -27.32 -1.02
C ALA A 331 -25.12 -27.89 -2.06
N THR A 332 -24.92 -27.54 -3.32
CA THR A 332 -25.65 -28.12 -4.48
C THR A 332 -24.73 -28.85 -5.43
N THR A 333 -23.44 -28.55 -5.40
CA THR A 333 -22.42 -29.26 -6.17
C THR A 333 -21.28 -29.72 -5.26
N ALA A 334 -20.73 -30.88 -5.62
CA ALA A 334 -19.51 -31.40 -5.05
C ALA A 334 -18.59 -31.83 -6.21
N THR A 335 -17.31 -31.49 -6.13
CA THR A 335 -16.30 -31.94 -7.11
C THR A 335 -15.17 -32.62 -6.36
N ALA A 336 -14.83 -33.84 -6.76
CA ALA A 336 -13.74 -34.61 -6.18
C ALA A 336 -12.56 -34.65 -7.17
N THR A 337 -11.37 -34.41 -6.66
CA THR A 337 -10.09 -34.51 -7.39
C THR A 337 -9.19 -35.46 -6.63
N VAL A 338 -8.55 -36.39 -7.36
CA VAL A 338 -7.62 -37.33 -6.75
C VAL A 338 -6.28 -36.66 -6.55
N GLU A 339 -5.87 -36.50 -5.28
CA GLU A 339 -4.54 -36.01 -4.91
C GLU A 339 -3.52 -37.15 -4.89
N LYS A 340 -3.96 -38.36 -4.51
CA LYS A 340 -3.12 -39.57 -4.51
C LYS A 340 -3.75 -40.68 -5.36
N ALA A 341 -3.26 -40.81 -6.59
CA ALA A 341 -3.78 -41.79 -7.55
C ALA A 341 -3.51 -43.25 -7.16
N VAL A 342 -2.42 -43.49 -6.43
CA VAL A 342 -2.03 -44.80 -5.91
C VAL A 342 -1.78 -44.70 -4.41
N ILE A 343 -2.47 -45.53 -3.63
CA ILE A 343 -2.33 -45.60 -2.17
C ILE A 343 -1.85 -47.00 -1.74
N GLY A 344 -1.37 -47.14 -0.50
CA GLY A 344 -0.91 -48.41 0.07
C GLY A 344 -1.79 -48.94 1.17
N VAL A 345 -1.65 -50.23 1.48
CA VAL A 345 -2.33 -50.87 2.63
C VAL A 345 -1.69 -50.52 3.97
N SER A 346 -0.38 -50.27 4.01
CA SER A 346 0.30 -49.81 5.23
C SER A 346 0.37 -48.28 5.27
N ALA A 347 0.58 -47.66 4.11
CA ALA A 347 0.43 -46.22 3.90
C ALA A 347 -0.97 -45.90 3.38
N GLN A 348 -1.93 -45.89 4.31
CA GLN A 348 -3.32 -45.55 4.03
C GLN A 348 -3.43 -44.21 3.25
N GLY A 349 -4.53 -44.03 2.54
CA GLY A 349 -4.74 -42.87 1.68
C GLY A 349 -5.10 -41.59 2.43
N ALA A 350 -4.27 -41.16 3.38
CA ALA A 350 -4.43 -39.85 4.02
C ALA A 350 -4.44 -38.75 2.96
N ASP A 351 -5.37 -37.79 3.04
CA ASP A 351 -5.55 -36.69 2.11
C ASP A 351 -5.65 -37.13 0.63
N ALA A 352 -6.15 -38.34 0.35
CA ALA A 352 -6.07 -38.93 -0.98
C ALA A 352 -7.00 -38.25 -2.01
N VAL A 353 -8.09 -37.63 -1.55
CA VAL A 353 -9.07 -36.98 -2.43
C VAL A 353 -9.44 -35.60 -1.88
N LEU A 354 -9.24 -34.56 -2.69
CA LEU A 354 -9.72 -33.22 -2.42
C LEU A 354 -11.17 -33.09 -2.89
N VAL A 355 -12.07 -32.69 -1.99
CA VAL A 355 -13.46 -32.40 -2.31
C VAL A 355 -13.73 -30.91 -2.17
N LYS A 356 -14.33 -30.30 -3.19
CA LYS A 356 -14.83 -28.91 -3.11
C LYS A 356 -16.35 -28.93 -3.13
N LEU A 357 -16.94 -28.17 -2.22
CA LEU A 357 -18.38 -27.98 -2.14
C LEU A 357 -18.71 -26.58 -2.62
N ALA A 358 -19.70 -26.45 -3.50
CA ALA A 358 -20.23 -25.16 -3.86
C ALA A 358 -21.75 -25.15 -3.79
N ASP A 359 -22.28 -23.97 -3.53
CA ASP A 359 -23.72 -23.72 -3.56
C ASP A 359 -24.25 -23.48 -4.99
N ALA A 360 -25.54 -23.18 -5.10
CA ALA A 360 -26.21 -22.99 -6.39
C ALA A 360 -25.64 -21.82 -7.22
N ALA A 361 -24.96 -20.87 -6.59
CA ALA A 361 -24.31 -19.75 -7.25
C ALA A 361 -22.84 -20.06 -7.63
N GLY A 362 -22.35 -21.27 -7.33
CA GLY A 362 -20.95 -21.65 -7.50
C GLY A 362 -20.02 -21.08 -6.42
N THR A 363 -20.56 -20.56 -5.33
CA THR A 363 -19.74 -20.03 -4.23
C THR A 363 -19.20 -21.19 -3.39
N ASN A 364 -17.90 -21.21 -3.15
CA ASN A 364 -17.25 -22.26 -2.38
C ASN A 364 -17.69 -22.21 -0.91
N ILE A 365 -18.05 -23.38 -0.37
CA ILE A 365 -18.48 -23.54 1.01
C ILE A 365 -17.23 -23.82 1.84
N MET A 366 -16.99 -22.97 2.84
CA MET A 366 -15.79 -23.00 3.68
C MET A 366 -16.14 -23.27 5.16
N THR A 367 -17.30 -23.87 5.41
CA THR A 367 -17.69 -24.28 6.77
C THR A 367 -16.70 -25.31 7.29
N THR A 368 -16.31 -25.18 8.55
CA THR A 368 -15.43 -26.15 9.20
C THR A 368 -16.02 -26.57 10.56
N PRO A 369 -16.10 -27.88 10.86
CA PRO A 369 -15.89 -29.02 9.96
C PRO A 369 -17.13 -29.36 9.10
N VAL A 370 -16.96 -30.19 8.07
CA VAL A 370 -18.06 -30.84 7.30
C VAL A 370 -17.98 -32.35 7.43
N THR A 371 -19.12 -33.02 7.59
CA THR A 371 -19.19 -34.48 7.55
C THR A 371 -19.37 -35.00 6.12
N PHE A 372 -18.38 -35.74 5.64
CA PHE A 372 -18.43 -36.48 4.37
C PHE A 372 -18.69 -37.95 4.60
N TYR A 373 -19.19 -38.62 3.56
CA TYR A 373 -19.41 -40.06 3.50
C TYR A 373 -18.70 -40.61 2.28
N VAL A 374 -17.83 -41.60 2.51
CA VAL A 374 -17.09 -42.28 1.46
C VAL A 374 -17.81 -43.56 1.06
N THR A 375 -18.03 -43.73 -0.24
CA THR A 375 -18.60 -44.93 -0.84
C THR A 375 -17.66 -45.46 -1.91
N SER A 376 -17.26 -46.71 -1.78
CA SER A 376 -16.39 -47.43 -2.70
C SER A 376 -17.23 -48.40 -3.54
N SER A 377 -16.92 -48.50 -4.83
CA SER A 377 -17.52 -49.50 -5.71
C SER A 377 -17.07 -50.94 -5.39
N ASP A 378 -15.93 -51.10 -4.71
CA ASP A 378 -15.39 -52.39 -4.28
C ASP A 378 -14.75 -52.24 -2.89
N THR A 379 -15.54 -52.57 -1.87
CA THR A 379 -15.12 -52.49 -0.47
C THR A 379 -14.03 -53.49 -0.09
N THR A 380 -13.73 -54.47 -0.96
CA THR A 380 -12.61 -55.41 -0.75
C THR A 380 -11.27 -54.79 -1.11
N LYS A 381 -11.25 -53.67 -1.86
CA LYS A 381 -10.04 -52.94 -2.26
C LYS A 381 -9.82 -51.69 -1.44
N ILE A 382 -10.83 -50.83 -1.40
CA ILE A 382 -10.86 -49.60 -0.59
C ILE A 382 -12.14 -49.65 0.21
N SER A 383 -12.06 -49.57 1.54
CA SER A 383 -13.26 -49.60 2.36
C SER A 383 -14.06 -48.31 2.17
N GLY A 384 -15.37 -48.40 2.36
CA GLY A 384 -16.27 -47.27 2.17
C GLY A 384 -17.65 -47.74 1.75
N ASN A 385 -18.54 -47.86 2.72
CA ASN A 385 -19.96 -48.04 2.46
C ASN A 385 -20.70 -47.00 3.31
N TYR A 386 -20.72 -45.76 2.80
CA TYR A 386 -21.16 -44.59 3.55
C TYR A 386 -20.42 -44.43 4.89
N THR A 387 -19.10 -44.62 4.89
CA THR A 387 -18.28 -44.39 6.08
C THR A 387 -18.10 -42.89 6.29
N SER A 388 -18.56 -42.37 7.44
CA SER A 388 -18.53 -40.95 7.76
C SER A 388 -17.15 -40.48 8.20
N GLN A 389 -16.76 -39.28 7.77
CA GLN A 389 -15.54 -38.59 8.18
C GLN A 389 -15.85 -37.11 8.42
N SER A 390 -15.38 -36.55 9.54
CA SER A 390 -15.49 -35.12 9.83
C SER A 390 -14.22 -34.42 9.38
N VAL A 391 -14.32 -33.57 8.37
CA VAL A 391 -13.18 -33.01 7.64
C VAL A 391 -13.16 -31.49 7.80
N ALA A 392 -12.02 -30.94 8.20
CA ALA A 392 -11.82 -29.51 8.26
C ALA A 392 -11.62 -28.93 6.85
N TYR A 393 -11.99 -27.67 6.65
CA TYR A 393 -11.68 -26.97 5.41
C TYR A 393 -10.19 -26.62 5.39
N ASP A 394 -9.48 -27.04 4.34
CA ASP A 394 -8.10 -26.65 4.09
C ASP A 394 -8.04 -25.34 3.29
N THR A 395 -7.39 -24.35 3.89
CA THR A 395 -7.22 -23.02 3.29
C THR A 395 -6.18 -22.98 2.18
N THR A 396 -5.26 -23.94 2.13
CA THR A 396 -4.18 -24.06 1.15
C THR A 396 -4.69 -24.66 -0.15
N GLU A 397 -5.30 -25.85 -0.08
CA GLU A 397 -5.88 -26.56 -1.23
C GLU A 397 -7.27 -26.02 -1.61
N LYS A 398 -7.86 -25.19 -0.73
CA LYS A 398 -9.18 -24.56 -0.89
C LYS A 398 -10.29 -25.59 -1.05
N GLY A 399 -10.37 -26.55 -0.13
CA GLY A 399 -11.33 -27.64 -0.14
C GLY A 399 -11.23 -28.53 1.09
N TYR A 400 -11.70 -29.78 0.99
CA TYR A 400 -11.73 -30.75 2.07
C TYR A 400 -10.92 -31.97 1.66
N LEU A 401 -9.81 -32.24 2.34
CA LEU A 401 -8.98 -33.41 2.09
C LEU A 401 -9.56 -34.63 2.81
N VAL A 402 -9.99 -35.62 2.04
CA VAL A 402 -10.69 -36.81 2.55
C VAL A 402 -9.77 -38.02 2.48
N ASP A 403 -9.63 -38.69 3.62
CA ASP A 403 -8.83 -39.90 3.73
C ASP A 403 -9.54 -41.10 3.10
N LEU A 404 -8.75 -42.04 2.57
CA LEU A 404 -9.20 -43.35 2.11
C LEU A 404 -8.50 -44.46 2.90
N THR A 405 -9.26 -45.50 3.21
CA THR A 405 -8.74 -46.69 3.91
C THR A 405 -8.57 -47.82 2.90
N ALA A 406 -7.32 -48.13 2.55
CA ALA A 406 -7.02 -49.26 1.67
C ALA A 406 -7.19 -50.59 2.42
N VAL A 407 -7.57 -51.63 1.68
CA VAL A 407 -7.80 -53.01 2.17
C VAL A 407 -6.93 -54.00 1.41
N ALA A 408 -6.95 -53.96 0.08
CA ALA A 408 -6.17 -54.87 -0.76
C ALA A 408 -5.89 -54.26 -2.14
N ALA A 409 -4.84 -54.76 -2.80
CA ALA A 409 -4.44 -54.31 -4.13
C ALA A 409 -5.58 -54.46 -5.16
N GLY A 410 -5.77 -53.41 -5.95
CA GLY A 410 -6.84 -53.29 -6.95
C GLY A 410 -7.32 -51.85 -7.10
N THR A 411 -8.25 -51.63 -8.04
CA THR A 411 -8.81 -50.31 -8.32
C THR A 411 -10.26 -50.25 -7.83
N ALA A 412 -10.67 -49.12 -7.26
CA ALA A 412 -12.06 -48.85 -6.94
C ALA A 412 -12.47 -47.44 -7.38
N SER A 413 -13.72 -47.28 -7.78
CA SER A 413 -14.33 -45.98 -7.99
C SER A 413 -14.89 -45.47 -6.67
N ILE A 414 -14.46 -44.28 -6.26
CA ILE A 414 -14.78 -43.67 -4.99
C ILE A 414 -15.73 -42.51 -5.22
N THR A 415 -16.89 -42.56 -4.57
CA THR A 415 -17.84 -41.44 -4.49
C THR A 415 -17.76 -40.83 -3.10
N ILE A 416 -17.53 -39.53 -3.03
CA ILE A 416 -17.47 -38.77 -1.78
C ILE A 416 -18.53 -37.67 -1.84
N GLY A 417 -19.25 -37.49 -0.75
CA GLY A 417 -20.32 -36.51 -0.67
C GLY A 417 -20.84 -36.34 0.75
N THR A 418 -21.89 -35.54 0.90
CA THR A 418 -22.55 -35.31 2.19
C THR A 418 -23.79 -36.18 2.40
N LYS A 419 -24.11 -37.06 1.44
CA LYS A 419 -25.21 -38.03 1.58
C LYS A 419 -24.81 -39.18 2.49
N SER A 420 -25.59 -39.41 3.55
CA SER A 420 -25.34 -40.46 4.53
C SER A 420 -25.72 -41.88 4.08
N SER A 421 -26.46 -42.02 2.98
CA SER A 421 -26.89 -43.31 2.42
C SER A 421 -27.34 -43.15 0.96
N ALA A 422 -27.58 -44.28 0.28
CA ALA A 422 -28.11 -44.30 -1.09
C ALA A 422 -29.51 -43.68 -1.21
N THR A 423 -30.29 -43.75 -0.13
CA THR A 423 -31.67 -43.22 -0.07
C THR A 423 -31.74 -41.81 0.51
N ALA A 424 -30.61 -41.20 0.89
CA ALA A 424 -30.60 -39.85 1.43
C ALA A 424 -31.06 -38.84 0.37
N THR A 425 -32.09 -38.06 0.71
CA THR A 425 -32.68 -37.03 -0.16
C THR A 425 -31.99 -35.67 -0.03
N THR A 426 -31.19 -35.48 1.01
CA THR A 426 -30.41 -34.26 1.29
C THR A 426 -28.92 -34.50 1.11
N GLY A 427 -28.20 -33.45 0.70
CA GLY A 427 -26.75 -33.51 0.46
C GLY A 427 -26.39 -33.79 -1.00
N VAL A 428 -25.10 -33.73 -1.29
CA VAL A 428 -24.55 -33.78 -2.65
C VAL A 428 -23.43 -34.80 -2.71
N ASN A 429 -23.32 -35.48 -3.86
CA ASN A 429 -22.20 -36.38 -4.14
C ASN A 429 -21.42 -35.82 -5.32
N ALA A 430 -20.10 -35.93 -5.23
CA ALA A 430 -19.24 -35.70 -6.38
C ALA A 430 -19.38 -36.84 -7.39
N ALA A 431 -18.95 -36.58 -8.63
CA ALA A 431 -18.71 -37.65 -9.58
C ALA A 431 -17.67 -38.63 -9.02
N ALA A 432 -17.83 -39.92 -9.32
CA ALA A 432 -16.92 -40.93 -8.83
C ALA A 432 -15.52 -40.76 -9.43
N VAL A 433 -14.50 -40.87 -8.59
CA VAL A 433 -13.09 -40.80 -8.99
C VAL A 433 -12.43 -42.16 -8.86
N SER A 434 -11.50 -42.50 -9.75
CA SER A 434 -10.79 -43.78 -9.70
C SER A 434 -9.54 -43.68 -8.85
N VAL A 435 -9.40 -44.55 -7.85
CA VAL A 435 -8.19 -44.68 -7.02
C VAL A 435 -7.74 -46.12 -7.02
N ARG A 436 -6.43 -46.34 -7.12
CA ARG A 436 -5.84 -47.68 -7.04
C ARG A 436 -5.13 -47.89 -5.71
N VAL A 437 -5.33 -49.05 -5.10
CA VAL A 437 -4.44 -49.58 -4.07
C VAL A 437 -3.32 -50.34 -4.76
N GLY A 438 -2.10 -49.83 -4.67
CA GLY A 438 -0.90 -50.52 -5.15
C GLY A 438 -0.56 -51.70 -4.26
N GLY A 439 0.13 -52.70 -4.83
CA GLY A 439 0.78 -53.73 -4.01
C GLY A 439 1.91 -53.13 -3.16
N GLY A 440 2.24 -53.78 -2.03
CA GLY A 440 3.39 -53.41 -1.21
C GLY A 440 4.70 -54.05 -1.70
N ALA A 441 5.74 -54.06 -0.86
CA ALA A 441 7.07 -54.58 -1.23
C ALA A 441 7.07 -56.03 -1.76
N THR A 442 6.16 -56.88 -1.28
CA THR A 442 6.01 -58.27 -1.74
C THR A 442 5.47 -58.41 -3.16
N ALA A 443 4.88 -57.35 -3.71
CA ALA A 443 4.37 -57.30 -5.08
C ALA A 443 5.39 -56.73 -6.07
N LEU A 444 6.55 -56.26 -5.61
CA LEU A 444 7.61 -55.73 -6.46
C LEU A 444 8.10 -56.78 -7.43
N ASP A 445 7.86 -56.60 -8.71
CA ASP A 445 8.20 -57.58 -9.74
C ASP A 445 9.12 -57.01 -10.83
N ASP A 446 9.10 -55.70 -11.03
CA ASP A 446 10.07 -55.01 -11.88
C ASP A 446 10.26 -53.54 -11.44
N ILE A 447 11.22 -52.88 -12.06
CA ILE A 447 11.43 -51.44 -11.95
C ILE A 447 11.55 -50.82 -13.34
N LYS A 448 10.92 -49.65 -13.51
CA LYS A 448 11.11 -48.80 -14.69
C LYS A 448 12.09 -47.70 -14.33
N VAL A 449 13.24 -47.69 -15.00
CA VAL A 449 14.25 -46.63 -14.88
C VAL A 449 14.27 -45.84 -16.18
N ALA A 450 14.02 -44.53 -16.11
CA ALA A 450 13.95 -43.68 -17.29
C ALA A 450 14.51 -42.27 -17.02
N PHE A 451 15.07 -41.65 -18.06
CA PHE A 451 15.41 -40.24 -18.07
C PHE A 451 14.18 -39.39 -18.42
N ASP A 452 14.15 -38.13 -17.97
CA ASP A 452 13.10 -37.17 -18.34
C ASP A 452 13.17 -36.76 -19.82
N LYS A 453 14.33 -36.89 -20.45
CA LYS A 453 14.55 -36.68 -21.89
C LYS A 453 15.46 -37.78 -22.45
N THR A 454 15.42 -37.96 -23.76
CA THR A 454 16.34 -38.86 -24.47
C THR A 454 17.67 -38.19 -24.81
N SER A 455 17.71 -36.85 -24.87
CA SER A 455 18.87 -36.06 -25.28
C SER A 455 19.02 -34.79 -24.43
N TYR A 456 20.27 -34.39 -24.17
CA TYR A 456 20.66 -33.28 -23.31
C TYR A 456 21.81 -32.48 -23.91
N LEU A 457 21.98 -31.23 -23.48
CA LEU A 457 23.20 -30.45 -23.72
C LEU A 457 24.31 -30.83 -22.73
N PRO A 458 25.58 -30.56 -23.07
CA PRO A 458 26.69 -30.75 -22.14
C PRO A 458 26.47 -29.99 -20.82
N GLY A 459 26.54 -30.70 -19.70
CA GLY A 459 26.31 -30.09 -18.37
C GLY A 459 24.85 -29.82 -18.01
N GLU A 460 23.87 -30.16 -18.86
CA GLU A 460 22.45 -29.97 -18.55
C GLU A 460 22.00 -30.86 -17.38
N LEU A 461 21.04 -30.36 -16.59
CA LEU A 461 20.38 -31.14 -15.54
C LEU A 461 19.48 -32.20 -16.18
N ALA A 462 19.70 -33.45 -15.80
CA ALA A 462 18.84 -34.58 -16.13
C ALA A 462 18.20 -35.16 -14.86
N VAL A 463 17.00 -35.71 -15.02
CA VAL A 463 16.25 -36.39 -13.96
C VAL A 463 16.10 -37.86 -14.33
N ILE A 464 16.65 -38.74 -13.48
CA ILE A 464 16.41 -40.18 -13.55
C ILE A 464 15.21 -40.51 -12.66
N SER A 465 14.17 -41.08 -13.24
CA SER A 465 13.02 -41.64 -12.53
C SER A 465 13.20 -43.14 -12.33
N VAL A 466 12.88 -43.63 -11.12
CA VAL A 466 12.83 -45.05 -10.77
C VAL A 466 11.44 -45.34 -10.22
N THR A 467 10.71 -46.21 -10.92
CA THR A 467 9.32 -46.57 -10.61
C THR A 467 9.21 -48.07 -10.31
N PRO A 468 8.99 -48.46 -9.05
CA PRO A 468 8.63 -49.83 -8.67
C PRO A 468 7.29 -50.23 -9.30
N VAL A 469 7.25 -51.41 -9.93
CA VAL A 469 6.02 -51.95 -10.54
C VAL A 469 5.79 -53.41 -10.16
N ASP A 470 4.52 -53.83 -10.21
CA ASP A 470 4.14 -55.22 -10.08
C ASP A 470 4.32 -56.02 -11.39
N LYS A 471 3.91 -57.30 -11.35
CA LYS A 471 4.02 -58.22 -12.49
C LYS A 471 3.26 -57.75 -13.73
N ASP A 472 2.22 -56.93 -13.52
CA ASP A 472 1.33 -56.40 -14.54
C ASP A 472 1.83 -55.02 -15.03
N GLY A 473 2.96 -54.55 -14.50
CA GLY A 473 3.60 -53.28 -14.87
C GLY A 473 2.95 -52.06 -14.24
N LEU A 474 2.08 -52.25 -13.24
CA LEU A 474 1.39 -51.21 -12.51
C LEU A 474 2.25 -50.70 -11.35
N VAL A 475 2.24 -49.38 -11.15
CA VAL A 475 2.98 -48.72 -10.06
C VAL A 475 2.52 -49.21 -8.68
N LEU A 476 3.49 -49.50 -7.82
CA LEU A 476 3.25 -49.95 -6.45
C LEU A 476 2.88 -48.79 -5.51
N ALA A 477 2.50 -49.13 -4.28
CA ALA A 477 2.07 -48.15 -3.29
C ALA A 477 3.17 -47.20 -2.81
N ASP A 478 2.79 -45.98 -2.45
CA ASP A 478 3.67 -45.06 -1.70
C ASP A 478 3.86 -45.50 -0.24
N GLY A 479 4.85 -44.90 0.44
CA GLY A 479 5.08 -45.10 1.88
C GLY A 479 5.75 -46.42 2.28
N GLU A 480 6.00 -47.31 1.33
CA GLU A 480 6.71 -48.58 1.54
C GLU A 480 8.22 -48.44 1.29
N THR A 481 8.97 -49.49 1.66
CA THR A 481 10.38 -49.63 1.28
C THR A 481 10.53 -50.73 0.22
N TYR A 482 11.12 -50.37 -0.92
CA TYR A 482 11.32 -51.28 -2.06
C TYR A 482 12.81 -51.51 -2.29
N THR A 483 13.26 -52.77 -2.23
CA THR A 483 14.64 -53.16 -2.58
C THR A 483 14.79 -53.29 -4.10
N VAL A 484 14.92 -52.14 -4.75
CA VAL A 484 14.90 -52.00 -6.21
C VAL A 484 16.22 -52.39 -6.89
N PHE A 485 17.36 -52.21 -6.22
CA PHE A 485 18.69 -52.45 -6.78
C PHE A 485 19.51 -53.38 -5.90
N ALA A 486 20.44 -54.11 -6.51
CA ALA A 486 21.55 -54.72 -5.79
C ALA A 486 22.57 -53.66 -5.32
N THR A 487 23.54 -54.05 -4.49
CA THR A 487 24.62 -53.17 -4.01
C THR A 487 25.29 -52.44 -5.17
N GLY A 488 25.37 -51.11 -5.06
CA GLY A 488 25.95 -50.25 -6.10
C GLY A 488 24.93 -49.40 -6.86
N GLY A 489 23.64 -49.72 -6.76
CA GLY A 489 22.55 -48.90 -7.32
C GLY A 489 22.69 -48.65 -8.82
N ILE A 490 22.47 -47.39 -9.25
CA ILE A 490 22.70 -46.96 -10.64
C ILE A 490 24.12 -46.41 -10.76
N VAL A 491 24.91 -47.06 -11.62
CA VAL A 491 26.31 -46.71 -11.88
C VAL A 491 26.41 -45.94 -13.19
N ALA A 492 26.91 -44.70 -13.10
CA ALA A 492 27.22 -43.89 -14.27
C ALA A 492 28.43 -44.44 -15.04
N PRO A 493 28.47 -44.33 -16.37
CA PRO A 493 29.60 -44.81 -17.17
C PRO A 493 30.87 -43.98 -16.97
N VAL A 494 30.73 -42.73 -16.50
CA VAL A 494 31.80 -41.75 -16.32
C VAL A 494 31.49 -40.87 -15.11
N GLN A 495 32.47 -40.08 -14.66
CA GLN A 495 32.23 -39.06 -13.65
C GLN A 495 31.25 -37.99 -14.18
N LEU A 496 30.19 -37.73 -13.41
CA LEU A 496 29.16 -36.74 -13.73
C LEU A 496 29.55 -35.33 -13.28
N GLY A 497 28.79 -34.33 -13.72
CA GLY A 497 28.98 -32.94 -13.30
C GLY A 497 28.83 -32.75 -11.78
N GLY A 498 29.50 -31.74 -11.23
CA GLY A 498 29.40 -31.40 -9.81
C GLY A 498 27.95 -31.14 -9.38
N GLY A 499 27.57 -31.59 -8.18
CA GLY A 499 26.20 -31.48 -7.68
C GLY A 499 25.25 -32.59 -8.14
N SER A 500 25.72 -33.57 -8.93
CA SER A 500 24.93 -34.76 -9.27
C SER A 500 24.64 -35.62 -8.04
N ALA A 501 23.42 -36.15 -7.95
CA ALA A 501 23.04 -37.10 -6.92
C ALA A 501 23.87 -38.39 -7.03
N THR A 502 24.29 -38.94 -5.88
CA THR A 502 24.88 -40.27 -5.81
C THR A 502 23.77 -41.31 -5.67
N ILE A 503 23.66 -42.24 -6.62
CA ILE A 503 22.56 -43.21 -6.71
C ILE A 503 23.05 -44.62 -6.33
N THR A 504 23.77 -44.74 -5.22
CA THR A 504 24.34 -46.03 -4.75
C THR A 504 23.39 -46.83 -3.86
N GLY A 505 22.24 -46.25 -3.50
CA GLY A 505 21.23 -46.88 -2.65
C GLY A 505 20.60 -48.12 -3.31
N THR A 506 20.32 -49.12 -2.49
CA THR A 506 19.65 -50.36 -2.91
C THR A 506 18.13 -50.30 -2.78
N GLN A 507 17.63 -49.34 -2.00
CA GLN A 507 16.24 -49.23 -1.61
C GLN A 507 15.65 -47.86 -1.97
N LEU A 508 14.35 -47.83 -2.26
CA LEU A 508 13.54 -46.62 -2.27
C LEU A 508 12.69 -46.60 -1.00
N THR A 509 12.70 -45.51 -0.23
CA THR A 509 11.95 -45.39 1.04
C THR A 509 10.91 -44.25 0.98
N GLY A 510 9.68 -44.58 1.36
CA GLY A 510 8.49 -43.76 1.12
C GLY A 510 8.29 -42.45 1.90
N SER A 511 9.21 -42.01 2.77
CA SER A 511 8.99 -40.74 3.52
C SER A 511 10.24 -39.91 3.85
N GLY A 512 11.44 -40.40 3.56
CA GLY A 512 12.69 -39.67 3.82
C GLY A 512 13.50 -39.29 2.58
N LEU A 513 13.24 -39.96 1.43
CA LEU A 513 14.06 -39.82 0.22
C LEU A 513 13.27 -39.43 -1.05
N GLY A 514 11.93 -39.41 -1.02
CA GLY A 514 11.11 -38.76 -2.06
C GLY A 514 10.39 -39.67 -3.07
N LEU A 515 9.87 -40.85 -2.68
CA LEU A 515 8.80 -41.46 -3.49
C LEU A 515 7.56 -40.59 -3.41
N THR A 516 7.16 -40.05 -4.55
CA THR A 516 5.90 -39.32 -4.70
C THR A 516 5.11 -39.98 -5.81
N SER A 517 3.88 -40.43 -5.54
CA SER A 517 3.05 -41.17 -6.50
C SER A 517 3.71 -42.43 -7.07
N GLY A 518 4.50 -43.11 -6.26
CA GLY A 518 5.19 -44.37 -6.56
C GLY A 518 6.45 -44.20 -7.41
N VAL A 519 6.99 -42.98 -7.51
CA VAL A 519 8.19 -42.68 -8.32
C VAL A 519 9.23 -41.97 -7.47
N GLN A 520 10.47 -42.45 -7.50
CA GLN A 520 11.63 -41.74 -6.97
C GLN A 520 12.37 -41.05 -8.11
N THR A 521 12.73 -39.78 -7.95
CA THR A 521 13.56 -39.03 -8.91
C THR A 521 14.95 -38.72 -8.36
N PHE A 522 15.97 -38.76 -9.22
CA PHE A 522 17.35 -38.38 -8.93
C PHE A 522 17.81 -37.32 -9.93
N LYS A 523 18.35 -36.22 -9.41
CA LYS A 523 18.90 -35.12 -10.21
C LYS A 523 20.38 -35.35 -10.47
N ILE A 524 20.79 -35.36 -11.73
CA ILE A 524 22.19 -35.47 -12.14
C ILE A 524 22.52 -34.41 -13.19
N TYR A 525 23.80 -34.07 -13.33
CA TYR A 525 24.29 -33.21 -14.39
C TYR A 525 25.03 -34.05 -15.43
N MET A 526 24.60 -33.97 -16.68
CA MET A 526 25.20 -34.70 -17.79
C MET A 526 26.66 -34.28 -18.01
N PRO A 527 27.52 -35.17 -18.54
CA PRO A 527 28.92 -34.83 -18.78
C PRO A 527 29.10 -33.60 -19.69
N ALA A 528 30.23 -32.91 -19.53
CA ALA A 528 30.55 -31.69 -20.29
C ALA A 528 30.99 -31.96 -21.74
N TYR A 529 30.75 -33.16 -22.27
CA TYR A 529 31.09 -33.57 -23.61
C TYR A 529 30.02 -34.48 -24.21
N GLN A 530 29.99 -34.51 -25.54
CA GLN A 530 28.98 -35.24 -26.30
C GLN A 530 29.21 -36.75 -26.27
N GLY A 531 28.12 -37.52 -26.38
CA GLY A 531 28.15 -38.97 -26.49
C GLY A 531 26.93 -39.63 -25.88
N THR A 532 26.78 -40.93 -26.13
CA THR A 532 25.75 -41.77 -25.51
C THR A 532 26.27 -42.31 -24.18
N PHE A 533 25.63 -41.92 -23.07
CA PHE A 533 26.01 -42.38 -21.73
C PHE A 533 25.08 -43.50 -21.28
N THR A 534 25.63 -44.71 -21.17
CA THR A 534 24.89 -45.90 -20.73
C THR A 534 25.11 -46.15 -19.24
N PHE A 535 24.09 -45.90 -18.44
CA PHE A 535 24.05 -46.17 -17.02
C PHE A 535 23.69 -47.64 -16.79
N LYS A 536 24.36 -48.27 -15.84
CA LYS A 536 24.18 -49.69 -15.52
C LYS A 536 23.58 -49.83 -14.14
N TYR A 537 22.69 -50.80 -13.97
CA TYR A 537 22.18 -51.17 -12.66
C TYR A 537 21.86 -52.66 -12.64
N THR A 538 21.89 -53.24 -11.46
CA THR A 538 21.42 -54.62 -11.25
C THR A 538 20.17 -54.54 -10.39
N THR A 539 19.10 -55.18 -10.85
CA THR A 539 17.83 -55.26 -10.10
C THR A 539 18.02 -55.95 -8.75
N GLY A 540 17.22 -55.54 -7.77
CA GLY A 540 17.26 -56.07 -6.41
C GLY A 540 16.58 -57.44 -6.29
N THR A 541 15.91 -57.65 -5.15
CA THR A 541 15.13 -58.87 -4.89
C THR A 541 13.67 -58.60 -5.16
N PHE A 542 13.13 -59.31 -6.16
CA PHE A 542 11.75 -59.15 -6.64
C PHE A 542 10.93 -60.41 -6.36
N ALA A 543 9.60 -60.28 -6.44
CA ALA A 543 8.63 -61.34 -6.27
C ALA A 543 8.89 -62.51 -7.24
N THR A 544 9.11 -62.22 -8.52
CA THR A 544 9.60 -63.21 -9.48
C THR A 544 11.12 -63.36 -9.37
N THR A 545 11.57 -64.52 -8.89
CA THR A 545 13.00 -64.82 -8.70
C THR A 545 13.81 -64.64 -9.98
N ALA A 546 13.27 -65.01 -11.14
CA ALA A 546 13.95 -64.87 -12.44
C ALA A 546 14.21 -63.41 -12.86
N LYS A 547 13.51 -62.44 -12.25
CA LYS A 547 13.73 -60.99 -12.48
C LYS A 547 14.63 -60.36 -11.43
N SER A 548 15.03 -61.10 -10.39
CA SER A 548 15.95 -60.63 -9.35
C SER A 548 17.40 -60.71 -9.82
N ALA A 549 18.25 -59.78 -9.35
CA ALA A 549 19.68 -59.77 -9.66
C ALA A 549 20.02 -59.73 -11.17
N VAL A 550 19.11 -59.24 -12.00
CA VAL A 550 19.29 -59.06 -13.45
C VAL A 550 19.97 -57.72 -13.73
N ALA A 551 21.06 -57.75 -14.49
CA ALA A 551 21.74 -56.55 -14.99
C ALA A 551 20.92 -55.89 -16.11
N LYS A 552 20.72 -54.57 -15.99
CA LYS A 552 19.98 -53.73 -16.94
C LYS A 552 20.75 -52.44 -17.20
N THR A 553 20.33 -51.73 -18.26
CA THR A 553 20.92 -50.45 -18.65
C THR A 553 19.85 -49.42 -18.98
N VAL A 554 20.18 -48.16 -18.82
CA VAL A 554 19.41 -47.01 -19.32
C VAL A 554 20.39 -46.01 -19.93
N SER A 555 20.04 -45.41 -21.06
CA SER A 555 20.94 -44.52 -21.79
C SER A 555 20.30 -43.16 -22.06
N ALA A 556 21.15 -42.14 -22.14
CA ALA A 556 20.80 -40.81 -22.60
C ALA A 556 21.93 -40.28 -23.49
N ASP A 557 21.55 -39.47 -24.48
CA ASP A 557 22.51 -38.82 -25.37
C ASP A 557 22.83 -37.40 -24.88
N VAL A 558 24.10 -37.02 -24.98
CA VAL A 558 24.51 -35.62 -24.88
C VAL A 558 24.89 -35.17 -26.28
N VAL A 559 24.15 -34.20 -26.80
CA VAL A 559 24.30 -33.67 -28.16
C VAL A 559 24.71 -32.20 -28.11
N ALA A 560 25.33 -31.72 -29.18
CA ALA A 560 25.57 -30.29 -29.34
C ALA A 560 24.23 -29.52 -29.34
N ALA A 561 24.28 -28.26 -28.90
CA ALA A 561 23.13 -27.37 -29.02
C ALA A 561 22.67 -27.32 -30.48
N ASP A 562 21.39 -27.63 -30.71
CA ASP A 562 20.81 -27.49 -32.03
C ASP A 562 20.65 -26.00 -32.33
N GLY A 563 21.30 -25.51 -33.38
CA GLY A 563 21.08 -24.15 -33.85
C GLY A 563 19.67 -23.91 -34.40
N GLY A 564 18.79 -24.92 -34.40
CA GLY A 564 17.48 -24.91 -35.04
C GLY A 564 16.52 -23.87 -34.46
N ALA A 565 16.45 -23.73 -33.14
CA ALA A 565 15.62 -22.70 -32.51
C ALA A 565 16.13 -21.28 -32.81
N ALA A 566 17.45 -21.09 -32.86
CA ALA A 566 18.06 -19.81 -33.22
C ALA A 566 17.85 -19.47 -34.70
N ALA A 567 17.94 -20.47 -35.59
CA ALA A 567 17.65 -20.32 -37.01
C ALA A 567 16.16 -20.00 -37.24
N ALA A 568 15.24 -20.72 -36.59
CA ALA A 568 13.81 -20.46 -36.68
C ALA A 568 13.43 -19.07 -36.13
N ALA A 569 14.04 -18.65 -35.02
CA ALA A 569 13.85 -17.30 -34.49
C ALA A 569 14.41 -16.21 -35.43
N ALA A 570 15.54 -16.47 -36.10
CA ALA A 570 16.09 -15.56 -37.10
C ALA A 570 15.23 -15.46 -38.36
N GLU A 571 14.66 -16.58 -38.81
CA GLU A 571 13.70 -16.65 -39.92
C GLU A 571 12.42 -15.88 -39.57
N GLU A 572 11.84 -16.11 -38.40
CA GLU A 572 10.64 -15.41 -37.91
C GLU A 572 10.89 -13.90 -37.74
N ALA A 573 12.05 -13.51 -37.22
CA ALA A 573 12.42 -12.10 -37.11
C ALA A 573 12.58 -11.43 -38.48
N THR A 574 13.08 -12.17 -39.48
CA THR A 574 13.17 -11.69 -40.86
C THR A 574 11.79 -11.54 -41.49
N ALA A 575 10.89 -12.49 -41.26
CA ALA A 575 9.51 -12.41 -41.72
C ALA A 575 8.78 -11.20 -41.11
N ALA A 576 8.87 -11.02 -39.78
CA ALA A 576 8.28 -9.86 -39.10
C ALA A 576 8.85 -8.51 -39.58
N ALA A 577 10.15 -8.45 -39.91
CA ALA A 577 10.76 -7.25 -40.49
C ALA A 577 10.24 -6.93 -41.91
N ASN A 578 9.98 -7.96 -42.72
CA ASN A 578 9.39 -7.80 -44.05
C ASN A 578 7.92 -7.34 -43.93
N ASP A 579 7.13 -7.97 -43.07
CA ASP A 579 5.73 -7.58 -42.82
C ASP A 579 5.61 -6.11 -42.34
N ALA A 580 6.53 -5.67 -41.47
CA ALA A 580 6.60 -4.28 -41.03
C ALA A 580 6.95 -3.32 -42.18
N THR A 581 7.81 -3.75 -43.11
CA THR A 581 8.19 -2.95 -44.29
C THR A 581 7.00 -2.83 -45.25
N ASP A 582 6.28 -3.93 -45.51
CA ASP A 582 5.09 -3.94 -46.37
C ASP A 582 3.96 -3.07 -45.78
N ALA A 583 3.74 -3.13 -44.46
CA ALA A 583 2.78 -2.27 -43.78
C ALA A 583 3.15 -0.77 -43.89
N ALA A 584 4.44 -0.45 -43.76
CA ALA A 584 4.93 0.93 -43.92
C ALA A 584 4.74 1.45 -45.35
N LEU A 585 5.00 0.61 -46.36
CA LEU A 585 4.76 0.95 -47.77
C LEU A 585 3.27 1.16 -48.04
N SER A 586 2.40 0.28 -47.56
CA SER A 586 0.95 0.44 -47.70
C SER A 586 0.43 1.72 -47.03
N ALA A 587 0.95 2.07 -45.85
CA ALA A 587 0.62 3.31 -45.18
C ALA A 587 1.09 4.56 -45.98
N ALA A 588 2.26 4.49 -46.61
CA ALA A 588 2.77 5.56 -47.46
C ALA A 588 1.91 5.75 -48.72
N GLU A 589 1.53 4.66 -49.39
CA GLU A 589 0.60 4.71 -50.54
C GLU A 589 -0.76 5.30 -50.14
N ALA A 590 -1.30 4.92 -48.99
CA ALA A 590 -2.56 5.48 -48.48
C ALA A 590 -2.45 6.98 -48.18
N ALA A 591 -1.32 7.44 -47.64
CA ALA A 591 -1.06 8.86 -47.38
C ALA A 591 -0.92 9.67 -48.68
N GLU A 592 -0.27 9.11 -49.70
CA GLU A 592 -0.15 9.74 -51.01
C GLU A 592 -1.53 9.83 -51.70
N ALA A 593 -2.34 8.77 -51.63
CA ALA A 593 -3.72 8.77 -52.12
C ALA A 593 -4.59 9.82 -51.39
N ALA A 594 -4.47 9.94 -50.07
CA ALA A 594 -5.18 10.96 -49.30
C ALA A 594 -4.75 12.39 -49.70
N THR A 595 -3.47 12.60 -49.97
CA THR A 595 -2.94 13.89 -50.44
C THR A 595 -3.47 14.24 -51.84
N ALA A 596 -3.52 13.25 -52.74
CA ALA A 596 -4.11 13.42 -54.07
C ALA A 596 -5.60 13.80 -53.99
N MET A 597 -6.40 13.09 -53.18
CA MET A 597 -7.82 13.42 -52.98
C MET A 597 -8.01 14.81 -52.36
N ALA A 598 -7.14 15.22 -51.43
CA ALA A 598 -7.18 16.56 -50.85
C ALA A 598 -6.90 17.64 -51.91
N GLN A 599 -5.95 17.39 -52.82
CA GLN A 599 -5.66 18.30 -53.92
C GLN A 599 -6.84 18.39 -54.91
N GLU A 600 -7.45 17.27 -55.28
CA GLU A 600 -8.65 17.24 -56.12
C GLU A 600 -9.80 18.05 -55.50
N ALA A 601 -10.00 17.95 -54.18
CA ALA A 601 -11.01 18.74 -53.48
C ALA A 601 -10.72 20.24 -53.50
N VAL A 602 -9.46 20.65 -53.35
CA VAL A 602 -9.04 22.06 -53.46
C VAL A 602 -9.28 22.58 -54.88
N ASP A 603 -8.94 21.80 -55.89
CA ASP A 603 -9.15 22.16 -57.30
C ASP A 603 -10.64 22.31 -57.62
N ALA A 604 -11.49 21.41 -57.09
CA ALA A 604 -12.94 21.51 -57.23
C ALA A 604 -13.53 22.77 -56.55
N VAL A 605 -13.01 23.16 -55.38
CA VAL A 605 -13.43 24.40 -54.70
C VAL A 605 -12.99 25.64 -55.50
N ALA A 606 -11.78 25.62 -56.08
CA ALA A 606 -11.30 26.69 -56.95
C ALA A 606 -12.19 26.84 -58.19
N GLU A 607 -12.58 25.73 -58.82
CA GLU A 607 -13.50 25.73 -59.96
C GLU A 607 -14.88 26.26 -59.58
N LEU A 608 -15.45 25.81 -58.45
CA LEU A 608 -16.74 26.30 -57.95
C LEU A 608 -16.69 27.81 -57.67
N SER A 609 -15.62 28.31 -57.08
CA SER A 609 -15.43 29.76 -56.83
C SER A 609 -15.43 30.56 -58.13
N ALA A 610 -14.79 30.04 -59.19
CA ALA A 610 -14.81 30.65 -60.52
C ALA A 610 -16.23 30.68 -61.10
N GLN A 611 -16.98 29.58 -61.01
CA GLN A 611 -18.38 29.50 -61.47
C GLN A 611 -19.30 30.45 -60.69
N VAL A 612 -19.17 30.53 -59.36
CA VAL A 612 -19.94 31.46 -58.51
C VAL A 612 -19.63 32.91 -58.88
N THR A 613 -18.36 33.24 -59.14
CA THR A 613 -17.95 34.58 -59.58
C THR A 613 -18.59 34.96 -60.92
N GLN A 614 -18.67 34.02 -61.87
CA GLN A 614 -19.40 34.22 -63.13
C GLN A 614 -20.90 34.44 -62.90
N LEU A 615 -21.53 33.62 -62.04
CA LEU A 615 -22.95 33.75 -61.70
C LEU A 615 -23.28 35.10 -61.06
N ILE A 616 -22.48 35.56 -60.10
CA ILE A 616 -22.64 36.87 -59.46
C ILE A 616 -22.52 37.99 -60.50
N SER A 617 -21.57 37.89 -61.43
CA SER A 617 -21.39 38.86 -62.51
C SER A 617 -22.60 38.90 -63.44
N ALA A 618 -23.13 37.74 -63.83
CA ALA A 618 -24.35 37.64 -64.63
C ALA A 618 -25.58 38.21 -63.91
N LEU A 619 -25.74 37.92 -62.61
CA LEU A 619 -26.84 38.45 -61.80
C LEU A 619 -26.77 39.97 -61.67
N ARG A 620 -25.57 40.55 -61.45
CA ARG A 620 -25.38 42.01 -61.44
C ARG A 620 -25.77 42.66 -62.77
N ALA A 621 -25.44 42.02 -63.89
CA ALA A 621 -25.83 42.49 -65.21
C ALA A 621 -27.37 42.46 -65.40
N GLN A 622 -28.04 41.39 -64.95
CA GLN A 622 -29.50 41.30 -64.97
C GLN A 622 -30.17 42.36 -64.09
N ILE A 623 -29.70 42.56 -62.85
CA ILE A 623 -30.21 43.60 -61.94
C ILE A 623 -30.06 44.99 -62.58
N THR A 624 -28.91 45.27 -63.19
CA THR A 624 -28.67 46.54 -63.89
C THR A 624 -29.66 46.73 -65.04
N THR A 625 -29.90 45.69 -65.83
CA THR A 625 -30.87 45.69 -66.93
C THR A 625 -32.29 45.94 -66.42
N LEU A 626 -32.70 45.26 -65.35
CA LEU A 626 -34.03 45.41 -64.75
C LEU A 626 -34.21 46.82 -64.16
N THR A 627 -33.19 47.34 -63.48
CA THR A 627 -33.18 48.72 -62.95
C THR A 627 -33.41 49.73 -64.06
N ASN A 628 -32.69 49.60 -65.18
CA ASN A 628 -32.87 50.45 -66.35
C ASN A 628 -34.29 50.35 -66.93
N LEU A 629 -34.89 49.17 -66.91
CA LEU A 629 -36.25 48.94 -67.37
C LEU A 629 -37.29 49.60 -66.45
N VAL A 630 -37.13 49.48 -65.13
CA VAL A 630 -37.98 50.16 -64.12
C VAL A 630 -37.89 51.67 -64.28
N VAL A 631 -36.69 52.23 -64.44
CA VAL A 631 -36.51 53.68 -64.69
C VAL A 631 -37.25 54.12 -65.96
N LYS A 632 -37.20 53.32 -67.03
CA LYS A 632 -37.98 53.59 -68.26
C LYS A 632 -39.48 53.56 -68.01
N ILE A 633 -39.99 52.60 -67.24
CA ILE A 633 -41.42 52.50 -66.88
C ILE A 633 -41.83 53.71 -66.02
N GLN A 634 -41.07 54.05 -64.98
CA GLN A 634 -41.34 55.22 -64.12
C GLN A 634 -41.42 56.52 -64.93
N LYS A 635 -40.56 56.69 -65.94
CA LYS A 635 -40.62 57.83 -66.86
C LYS A 635 -41.88 57.84 -67.72
N LYS A 636 -42.35 56.67 -68.18
CA LYS A 636 -43.58 56.55 -68.99
C LYS A 636 -44.86 56.78 -68.19
N VAL A 637 -44.92 56.43 -66.92
CA VAL A 637 -46.13 56.61 -66.09
C VAL A 637 -46.33 58.06 -65.63
N LYS A 638 -45.25 58.87 -65.63
CA LYS A 638 -45.31 60.31 -65.33
C LYS A 638 -45.67 61.19 -66.54
N ALA A 639 -45.66 60.62 -67.74
CA ALA A 639 -46.07 61.27 -68.98
C ALA A 639 -47.50 60.84 -69.31
#